data_AF-A0A8I5U3L4-F1
#
_entry.id   AF-A0A8I5U3L4-F1
#
_cell.length_a   1.000
_cell.length_b   1.000
_cell.length_c   1.000
_cell.angle_alpha   90.00
_cell.angle_beta   90.00
_cell.angle_gamma   90.00
#
_symmetry.space_group_name_H-M   'P 1'
#
loop_
_entity.id
_entity.type
_entity.pdbx_description
1 polymer ?
#
loop_
_entity_poly.entity_id
_entity_poly.type
_entity_poly.pdbx_seq_one_letter_code
_entity_poly.pdbx_strand_id
1 'polypeptide(L)'
;MDHHIPMHALPEEIQKMLPEEKVCKYCGVSYLILHEFKAMEEKVKAMEKEMKFYQGSVDREKRLQEKLHSLSQELEQYKIDNKSKTERIYDVGMQLKSQQNEFQKVKKQLSHLQDGLKIKYRQSYIFSKRLSEYKYFWNKTLSLLTFTKRELTSIKNEVYDNYQNWTSLKGEVFLQIKSISETALTEIDILNKSLTVSQRNKVCLEKEMKNLKLLSDAAILRSQQIQTSRQQEVNLQTRCYDLQKEVLDLQCLVEALGLKLQKAVTEMDNYKEMLMNKSNEADDYQRELKKLKFESSISESQHTMLLKEKEDSLMTCQQIYKALQEDLTAKEKQEEDIKRRINLAENELEITKTLLNQTREEVLTLKNERELMLISHQKSIEQLQETLRQKLLSDDNWKEKKWSWSPKFRLFD
;
A
#
# COMPACT_ATOMS: atom_id res chain seq x y z
N MET A 1 -173.12 132.53 92.25
CA MET A 1 -174.05 133.64 91.96
C MET A 1 -173.40 134.92 92.45
N ASP A 2 -172.55 135.54 91.64
CA ASP A 2 -171.95 136.83 92.01
C ASP A 2 -172.82 137.94 91.43
N HIS A 3 -173.29 138.84 92.29
CA HIS A 3 -174.13 139.97 91.89
C HIS A 3 -173.23 141.04 91.25
N HIS A 4 -172.97 140.91 89.94
CA HIS A 4 -172.17 141.86 89.19
C HIS A 4 -172.89 143.21 89.08
N ILE A 5 -172.33 144.22 89.76
CA ILE A 5 -172.76 145.61 89.69
C ILE A 5 -172.34 146.18 88.32
N PRO A 6 -173.22 146.88 87.57
CA PRO A 6 -172.85 147.47 86.29
C PRO A 6 -171.71 148.50 86.42
N MET A 7 -170.57 148.23 85.77
CA MET A 7 -169.36 149.10 85.84
C MET A 7 -169.50 150.47 85.17
N HIS A 8 -170.59 150.70 84.43
CA HIS A 8 -170.91 152.01 83.86
C HIS A 8 -172.33 152.39 84.25
N ALA A 9 -172.46 153.53 84.93
CA ALA A 9 -173.76 154.19 85.09
C ALA A 9 -174.28 154.61 83.72
N LEU A 10 -175.59 154.53 83.51
CA LEU A 10 -176.22 155.04 82.29
C LEU A 10 -175.94 156.55 82.14
N PRO A 11 -175.65 157.06 80.93
CA PRO A 11 -175.43 158.49 80.68
C PRO A 11 -176.53 159.37 81.27
N GLU A 12 -176.18 160.58 81.72
CA GLU A 12 -177.11 161.48 82.44
C GLU A 12 -178.35 161.82 81.62
N GLU A 13 -178.22 161.93 80.29
CA GLU A 13 -179.30 162.14 79.34
C GLU A 13 -180.35 161.02 79.48
N ILE A 14 -179.89 159.77 79.54
CA ILE A 14 -180.75 158.60 79.69
C ILE A 14 -181.35 158.53 81.10
N GLN A 15 -180.62 158.93 82.15
CA GLN A 15 -181.22 158.98 83.49
C GLN A 15 -182.35 160.01 83.59
N LYS A 16 -182.22 161.16 82.90
CA LYS A 16 -183.18 162.29 82.96
C LYS A 16 -184.41 162.16 82.04
N MET A 17 -184.37 161.34 80.98
CA MET A 17 -185.54 161.11 80.09
C MET A 17 -186.73 160.45 80.80
N LEU A 18 -187.95 160.77 80.35
CA LEU A 18 -189.19 160.18 80.88
C LEU A 18 -189.33 158.69 80.49
N PRO A 19 -190.09 157.87 81.26
CA PRO A 19 -190.20 156.43 80.99
C PRO A 19 -190.75 156.09 79.60
N GLU A 20 -191.62 156.94 79.07
CA GLU A 20 -192.35 156.78 77.80
C GLU A 20 -191.47 156.89 76.54
N GLU A 21 -190.22 157.34 76.69
CA GLU A 21 -189.24 157.50 75.61
C GLU A 21 -188.23 156.34 75.54
N LYS A 22 -188.15 155.53 76.60
CA LYS A 22 -187.17 154.42 76.76
C LYS A 22 -187.66 153.08 76.21
N VAL A 23 -188.90 153.04 75.73
CA VAL A 23 -189.61 151.81 75.31
C VAL A 23 -190.15 152.01 73.90
N CYS A 24 -189.91 151.04 73.01
CA CYS A 24 -190.41 151.14 71.63
C CYS A 24 -191.94 151.04 71.59
N LYS A 25 -192.60 152.11 71.14
CA LYS A 25 -194.08 152.26 71.10
C LYS A 25 -194.82 151.23 70.23
N TYR A 26 -194.11 150.41 69.44
CA TYR A 26 -194.69 149.34 68.61
C TYR A 26 -194.43 147.91 69.10
N CYS A 27 -193.44 147.67 69.97
CA CYS A 27 -193.10 146.30 70.41
C CYS A 27 -192.81 146.12 71.90
N GLY A 28 -192.81 147.19 72.71
CA GLY A 28 -192.67 147.12 74.17
C GLY A 28 -191.29 146.71 74.70
N VAL A 29 -190.36 146.28 73.83
CA VAL A 29 -189.00 145.90 74.22
C VAL A 29 -188.16 147.14 74.53
N SER A 30 -187.42 147.10 75.65
CA SER A 30 -186.40 148.10 75.97
C SER A 30 -185.17 147.92 75.10
N TYR A 31 -184.64 149.01 74.54
CA TYR A 31 -183.41 149.01 73.73
C TYR A 31 -182.19 148.40 74.44
N LEU A 32 -182.16 148.43 75.78
CA LEU A 32 -181.08 147.84 76.59
C LEU A 32 -181.01 146.32 76.43
N ILE A 33 -182.16 145.63 76.48
CA ILE A 33 -182.23 144.17 76.37
C ILE A 33 -181.74 143.70 74.98
N LEU A 34 -182.11 144.43 73.92
CA LEU A 34 -181.68 144.12 72.56
C LEU A 34 -180.15 144.26 72.39
N HIS A 35 -179.53 145.21 73.08
CA HIS A 35 -178.08 145.40 73.10
C HIS A 35 -177.38 144.24 73.83
N GLU A 36 -177.90 143.79 74.98
CA GLU A 36 -177.34 142.67 75.74
C GLU A 36 -177.40 141.34 74.96
N PHE A 37 -178.51 141.05 74.27
CA PHE A 37 -178.59 139.88 73.39
C PHE A 37 -177.57 139.94 72.25
N LYS A 38 -177.39 141.10 71.60
CA LYS A 38 -176.32 141.28 70.60
C LYS A 38 -174.92 141.08 71.20
N ALA A 39 -174.65 141.61 72.38
CA ALA A 39 -173.37 141.44 73.05
C ALA A 39 -173.08 139.98 73.42
N MET A 40 -174.11 139.18 73.76
CA MET A 40 -173.95 137.73 73.92
C MET A 40 -173.77 137.01 72.58
N GLU A 41 -174.49 137.39 71.52
CA GLU A 41 -174.34 136.81 70.18
C GLU A 41 -172.92 137.05 69.61
N GLU A 42 -172.38 138.27 69.80
CA GLU A 42 -171.00 138.62 69.48
C GLU A 42 -169.99 137.77 70.27
N LYS A 43 -170.21 137.59 71.59
CA LYS A 43 -169.36 136.73 72.44
C LYS A 43 -169.40 135.26 72.02
N VAL A 44 -170.57 134.71 71.68
CA VAL A 44 -170.70 133.34 71.16
C VAL A 44 -169.96 133.22 69.82
N LYS A 45 -170.11 134.17 68.91
CA LYS A 45 -169.37 134.22 67.63
C LYS A 45 -167.86 134.36 67.82
N ALA A 46 -167.39 135.03 68.88
CA ALA A 46 -165.98 135.09 69.24
C ALA A 46 -165.49 133.73 69.78
N MET A 47 -166.20 133.14 70.74
CA MET A 47 -165.85 131.86 71.34
C MET A 47 -165.92 130.71 70.33
N GLU A 48 -166.82 130.75 69.35
CA GLU A 48 -166.82 129.83 68.20
C GLU A 48 -165.57 129.96 67.32
N LYS A 49 -165.09 131.19 67.06
CA LYS A 49 -163.85 131.42 66.29
C LYS A 49 -162.65 130.88 67.04
N GLU A 50 -162.58 131.11 68.35
CA GLU A 50 -161.54 130.54 69.22
C GLU A 50 -161.61 129.01 69.25
N MET A 51 -162.79 128.40 69.44
CA MET A 51 -162.95 126.95 69.43
C MET A 51 -162.54 126.33 68.09
N LYS A 52 -162.88 126.96 66.96
CA LYS A 52 -162.42 126.55 65.61
C LYS A 52 -160.91 126.70 65.45
N PHE A 53 -160.29 127.74 66.03
CA PHE A 53 -158.84 127.93 66.05
C PHE A 53 -158.12 126.89 66.93
N TYR A 54 -158.65 126.56 68.10
CA TYR A 54 -158.11 125.53 68.99
C TYR A 54 -158.27 124.13 68.39
N GLN A 55 -159.42 123.79 67.79
CA GLN A 55 -159.58 122.54 67.05
C GLN A 55 -158.53 122.42 65.93
N GLY A 56 -158.39 123.46 65.09
CA GLY A 56 -157.36 123.51 64.06
C GLY A 56 -155.93 123.48 64.60
N SER A 57 -155.71 123.80 65.88
CA SER A 57 -154.42 123.66 66.57
C SER A 57 -154.17 122.23 67.05
N VAL A 58 -155.17 121.56 67.63
CA VAL A 58 -155.12 120.13 67.98
C VAL A 58 -154.90 119.28 66.71
N ASP A 59 -155.58 119.61 65.61
CA ASP A 59 -155.40 118.92 64.34
C ASP A 59 -154.00 119.16 63.73
N ARG A 60 -153.38 120.34 63.97
CA ARG A 60 -151.98 120.60 63.60
C ARG A 60 -151.03 119.76 64.45
N GLU A 61 -151.22 119.76 65.76
CA GLU A 61 -150.39 119.03 66.72
C GLU A 61 -150.44 117.52 66.45
N LYS A 62 -151.63 116.95 66.23
CA LYS A 62 -151.79 115.54 65.86
C LYS A 62 -151.00 115.18 64.59
N ARG A 63 -151.07 116.02 63.54
CA ARG A 63 -150.28 115.84 62.31
C ARG A 63 -148.77 116.03 62.51
N LEU A 64 -148.34 116.80 63.51
CA LEU A 64 -146.92 116.93 63.88
C LEU A 64 -146.44 115.71 64.65
N GLN A 65 -147.24 115.18 65.58
CA GLN A 65 -146.96 113.94 66.31
C GLN A 65 -146.91 112.72 65.37
N GLU A 66 -147.84 112.61 64.41
CA GLU A 66 -147.85 111.58 63.37
C GLU A 66 -146.56 111.64 62.52
N LYS A 67 -146.10 112.84 62.12
CA LYS A 67 -144.83 113.03 61.40
C LYS A 67 -143.60 112.77 62.26
N LEU A 68 -143.62 113.16 63.53
CA LEU A 68 -142.51 112.90 64.46
C LEU A 68 -142.37 111.39 64.68
N HIS A 69 -143.49 110.67 64.79
CA HIS A 69 -143.48 109.22 64.88
C HIS A 69 -142.96 108.55 63.60
N SER A 70 -143.38 108.98 62.40
CA SER A 70 -142.85 108.41 61.14
C SER A 70 -141.35 108.68 60.98
N LEU A 71 -140.90 109.92 61.21
CA LEU A 71 -139.47 110.28 61.18
C LEU A 71 -138.65 109.51 62.22
N SER A 72 -139.22 109.24 63.40
CA SER A 72 -138.55 108.41 64.42
C SER A 72 -138.45 106.94 64.00
N GLN A 73 -139.45 106.39 63.31
CA GLN A 73 -139.40 105.04 62.76
C GLN A 73 -138.38 104.95 61.60
N GLU A 74 -138.39 105.91 60.68
CA GLU A 74 -137.43 106.03 59.58
C GLU A 74 -135.98 106.13 60.08
N LEU A 75 -135.75 106.94 61.13
CA LEU A 75 -134.43 107.12 61.75
C LEU A 75 -133.94 105.84 62.45
N GLU A 76 -134.83 105.09 63.13
CA GLU A 76 -134.44 103.83 63.75
C GLU A 76 -134.18 102.73 62.71
N GLN A 77 -135.00 102.64 61.66
CA GLN A 77 -134.72 101.77 60.53
C GLN A 77 -133.38 102.14 59.87
N TYR A 78 -133.08 103.42 59.69
CA TYR A 78 -131.80 103.88 59.14
C TYR A 78 -130.60 103.47 60.01
N LYS A 79 -130.72 103.51 61.35
CA LYS A 79 -129.67 102.97 62.25
C LYS A 79 -129.45 101.47 62.06
N ILE A 80 -130.53 100.68 62.00
CA ILE A 80 -130.46 99.22 61.79
C ILE A 80 -129.81 98.90 60.44
N ASP A 81 -130.26 99.58 59.38
CA ASP A 81 -129.69 99.54 58.04
C ASP A 81 -128.18 99.85 58.06
N ASN A 82 -127.79 100.97 58.68
CA ASN A 82 -126.40 101.41 58.72
C ASN A 82 -125.50 100.48 59.55
N LYS A 83 -126.02 99.92 60.66
CA LYS A 83 -125.33 98.88 61.45
C LYS A 83 -125.10 97.63 60.61
N SER A 84 -126.12 97.13 59.92
CA SER A 84 -125.99 95.95 59.04
C SER A 84 -125.05 96.18 57.85
N LYS A 85 -125.01 97.42 57.30
CA LYS A 85 -124.05 97.83 56.27
C LYS A 85 -122.62 97.87 56.82
N THR A 86 -122.43 98.38 58.03
CA THR A 86 -121.13 98.41 58.72
C THR A 86 -120.60 97.00 59.01
N GLU A 87 -121.45 96.09 59.48
CA GLU A 87 -121.11 94.68 59.70
C GLU A 87 -120.71 93.98 58.40
N ARG A 88 -121.49 94.15 57.32
CA ARG A 88 -121.13 93.63 55.99
C ARG A 88 -119.82 94.20 55.45
N ILE A 89 -119.54 95.49 55.68
CA ILE A 89 -118.26 96.12 55.29
C ILE A 89 -117.09 95.53 56.07
N TYR A 90 -117.27 95.23 57.36
CA TYR A 90 -116.25 94.56 58.18
C TYR A 90 -115.98 93.13 57.67
N ASP A 91 -117.02 92.34 57.43
CA ASP A 91 -116.89 90.96 56.92
C ASP A 91 -116.21 90.92 55.55
N VAL A 92 -116.62 91.79 54.62
CA VAL A 92 -115.99 91.92 53.29
C VAL A 92 -114.55 92.42 53.42
N GLY A 93 -114.24 93.32 54.37
CA GLY A 93 -112.88 93.76 54.67
C GLY A 93 -111.99 92.61 55.16
N MET A 94 -112.52 91.74 56.02
CA MET A 94 -111.82 90.54 56.51
C MET A 94 -111.61 89.51 55.40
N GLN A 95 -112.61 89.29 54.52
CA GLN A 95 -112.47 88.44 53.34
C GLN A 95 -111.45 88.98 52.33
N LEU A 96 -111.48 90.29 52.04
CA LEU A 96 -110.49 90.94 51.17
C LEU A 96 -109.08 90.83 51.75
N LYS A 97 -108.93 90.94 53.08
CA LYS A 97 -107.66 90.77 53.77
C LYS A 97 -107.14 89.33 53.71
N SER A 98 -108.00 88.32 53.83
CA SER A 98 -107.59 86.91 53.69
C SER A 98 -107.20 86.57 52.25
N GLN A 99 -107.97 87.03 51.26
CA GLN A 99 -107.65 86.89 49.83
C GLN A 99 -106.31 87.56 49.48
N GLN A 100 -106.04 88.77 50.00
CA GLN A 100 -104.77 89.46 49.79
C GLN A 100 -103.58 88.71 50.41
N ASN A 101 -103.76 88.04 51.55
CA ASN A 101 -102.71 87.22 52.16
C ASN A 101 -102.43 85.95 51.33
N GLU A 102 -103.47 85.28 50.83
CA GLU A 102 -103.32 84.13 49.92
C GLU A 102 -102.68 84.52 48.57
N PHE A 103 -103.05 85.67 47.99
CA PHE A 103 -102.40 86.19 46.79
C PHE A 103 -100.90 86.44 46.99
N GLN A 104 -100.50 86.99 48.15
CA GLN A 104 -99.07 87.14 48.50
C GLN A 104 -98.35 85.79 48.66
N LYS A 105 -99.02 84.78 49.23
CA LYS A 105 -98.50 83.40 49.38
C LYS A 105 -98.31 82.72 48.02
N VAL A 106 -99.31 82.80 47.13
CA VAL A 106 -99.21 82.31 45.75
C VAL A 106 -98.11 83.04 44.97
N LYS A 107 -97.97 84.37 45.12
CA LYS A 107 -96.89 85.15 44.49
C LYS A 107 -95.49 84.72 44.94
N LYS A 108 -95.30 84.36 46.22
CA LYS A 108 -94.05 83.77 46.73
C LYS A 108 -93.81 82.37 46.15
N GLN A 109 -94.82 81.51 46.10
CA GLN A 109 -94.71 80.19 45.47
C GLN A 109 -94.34 80.29 43.98
N LEU A 110 -94.95 81.21 43.24
CA LEU A 110 -94.66 81.45 41.82
C LEU A 110 -93.20 81.85 41.59
N SER A 111 -92.64 82.74 42.42
CA SER A 111 -91.23 83.13 42.32
C SER A 111 -90.27 81.97 42.63
N HIS A 112 -90.54 81.18 43.68
CA HIS A 112 -89.75 79.97 43.97
C HIS A 112 -89.80 78.94 42.83
N LEU A 113 -90.97 78.72 42.22
CA LEU A 113 -91.10 77.83 41.05
C LEU A 113 -90.36 78.39 39.83
N GLN A 114 -90.41 79.70 39.60
CA GLN A 114 -89.72 80.36 38.49
C GLN A 114 -88.18 80.28 38.63
N ASP A 115 -87.65 80.38 39.85
CA ASP A 115 -86.21 80.18 40.10
C ASP A 115 -85.79 78.70 40.03
N GLY A 116 -86.65 77.79 40.52
CA GLY A 116 -86.47 76.35 40.31
C GLY A 116 -86.41 75.98 38.82
N LEU A 117 -87.26 76.59 37.99
CA LEU A 117 -87.24 76.43 36.53
C LEU A 117 -85.92 76.91 35.92
N LYS A 118 -85.41 78.09 36.32
CA LYS A 118 -84.10 78.61 35.86
C LYS A 118 -82.96 77.65 36.21
N ILE A 119 -82.97 77.06 37.42
CA ILE A 119 -81.97 76.07 37.84
C ILE A 119 -82.06 74.81 36.98
N LYS A 120 -83.27 74.29 36.74
CA LYS A 120 -83.48 73.10 35.89
C LYS A 120 -83.08 73.34 34.43
N TYR A 121 -83.34 74.53 33.89
CA TYR A 121 -82.89 74.92 32.55
C TYR A 121 -81.36 74.94 32.44
N ARG A 122 -80.66 75.53 33.43
CA ARG A 122 -79.19 75.51 33.53
C ARG A 122 -78.63 74.08 33.63
N GLN A 123 -79.26 73.21 34.43
CA GLN A 123 -78.89 71.80 34.52
C GLN A 123 -79.04 71.08 33.17
N SER A 124 -80.18 71.26 32.49
CA SER A 124 -80.46 70.69 31.16
C SER A 124 -79.41 71.12 30.12
N TYR A 125 -79.05 72.41 30.08
CA TYR A 125 -78.02 72.93 29.19
C TYR A 125 -76.64 72.27 29.43
N ILE A 126 -76.24 72.09 30.69
CA ILE A 126 -74.98 71.41 31.05
C ILE A 126 -75.00 69.94 30.62
N PHE A 127 -76.12 69.23 30.81
CA PHE A 127 -76.25 67.84 30.34
C PHE A 127 -76.22 67.73 28.81
N SER A 128 -76.87 68.65 28.09
CA SER A 128 -76.83 68.73 26.63
C SER A 128 -75.39 68.93 26.11
N LYS A 129 -74.62 69.84 26.71
CA LYS A 129 -73.21 70.06 26.38
C LYS A 129 -72.35 68.82 26.64
N ARG A 130 -72.51 68.16 27.79
CA ARG A 130 -71.80 66.89 28.09
C ARG A 130 -72.17 65.77 27.11
N LEU A 131 -73.43 65.71 26.67
CA LEU A 131 -73.89 64.70 25.72
C LEU A 131 -73.32 64.93 24.31
N SER A 132 -73.13 66.19 23.88
CA SER A 132 -72.43 66.49 22.62
C SER A 132 -70.92 66.21 22.71
N GLU A 133 -70.29 66.49 23.85
CA GLU A 133 -68.89 66.12 24.14
C GLU A 133 -68.70 64.59 24.07
N TYR A 134 -69.53 63.81 24.77
CA TYR A 134 -69.49 62.35 24.70
C TYR A 134 -69.75 61.83 23.28
N LYS A 135 -70.70 62.41 22.53
CA LYS A 135 -70.94 62.02 21.12
C LYS A 135 -69.72 62.27 20.24
N TYR A 136 -69.00 63.37 20.44
CA TYR A 136 -67.73 63.62 19.74
C TYR A 136 -66.66 62.58 20.10
N PHE A 137 -66.46 62.27 21.39
CA PHE A 137 -65.48 61.27 21.82
C PHE A 137 -65.83 59.86 21.33
N TRP A 138 -67.11 59.46 21.35
CA TRP A 138 -67.55 58.17 20.79
C TRP A 138 -67.28 58.07 19.28
N ASN A 139 -67.63 59.10 18.50
CA ASN A 139 -67.34 59.13 17.07
C ASN A 139 -65.83 59.05 16.79
N LYS A 140 -65.00 59.80 17.54
CA LYS A 140 -63.53 59.77 17.39
C LYS A 140 -62.95 58.39 17.73
N THR A 141 -63.46 57.75 18.79
CA THR A 141 -63.06 56.40 19.21
C THR A 141 -63.46 55.36 18.17
N LEU A 142 -64.66 55.47 17.58
CA LEU A 142 -65.13 54.60 16.51
C LEU A 142 -64.29 54.75 15.23
N SER A 143 -63.88 55.97 14.87
CA SER A 143 -62.95 56.20 13.75
C SER A 143 -61.58 55.57 13.99
N LEU A 144 -61.04 55.65 15.22
CA LEU A 144 -59.78 54.99 15.58
C LEU A 144 -59.91 53.46 15.59
N LEU A 145 -61.01 52.90 16.08
CA LEU A 145 -61.26 51.46 16.10
C LEU A 145 -61.46 50.89 14.68
N THR A 146 -62.15 51.62 13.81
CA THR A 146 -62.33 51.22 12.40
C THR A 146 -61.09 51.47 11.54
N PHE A 147 -60.17 52.35 11.95
CA PHE A 147 -58.83 52.46 11.37
C PHE A 147 -57.95 51.27 11.81
N THR A 148 -57.74 51.07 13.12
CA THR A 148 -56.92 49.97 13.66
C THR A 148 -57.39 48.58 13.22
N LYS A 149 -58.70 48.37 13.04
CA LYS A 149 -59.22 47.13 12.41
C LYS A 149 -58.77 46.93 10.96
N ARG A 150 -58.63 48.00 10.17
CA ARG A 150 -58.11 47.94 8.79
C ARG A 150 -56.62 47.64 8.78
N GLU A 151 -55.83 48.35 9.60
CA GLU A 151 -54.38 48.09 9.74
C GLU A 151 -54.12 46.64 10.15
N LEU A 152 -54.82 46.13 11.17
CA LEU A 152 -54.73 44.73 11.61
C LEU A 152 -55.13 43.73 10.52
N THR A 153 -56.02 44.12 9.60
CA THR A 153 -56.38 43.29 8.44
C THR A 153 -55.29 43.32 7.36
N SER A 154 -54.63 44.47 7.12
CA SER A 154 -53.46 44.54 6.23
C SER A 154 -52.33 43.67 6.75
N ILE A 155 -51.92 43.85 8.01
CA ILE A 155 -50.88 43.07 8.67
C ILE A 155 -51.20 41.57 8.63
N LYS A 156 -52.46 41.17 8.85
CA LYS A 156 -52.88 39.77 8.74
C LYS A 156 -52.67 39.22 7.32
N ASN A 157 -53.02 39.98 6.30
CA ASN A 157 -52.85 39.58 4.90
C ASN A 157 -51.36 39.51 4.53
N GLU A 158 -50.57 40.52 4.87
CA GLU A 158 -49.11 40.54 4.66
C GLU A 158 -48.42 39.34 5.34
N VAL A 159 -48.81 38.97 6.56
CA VAL A 159 -48.28 37.78 7.26
C VAL A 159 -48.71 36.49 6.55
N TYR A 160 -49.92 36.42 6.03
CA TYR A 160 -50.41 35.27 5.26
C TYR A 160 -49.66 35.12 3.92
N ASP A 161 -49.50 36.20 3.17
CA ASP A 161 -48.83 36.20 1.87
C ASP A 161 -47.33 35.86 2.03
N ASN A 162 -46.66 36.41 3.05
CA ASN A 162 -45.30 36.03 3.40
C ASN A 162 -45.17 34.55 3.80
N TYR A 163 -46.17 33.99 4.50
CA TYR A 163 -46.20 32.56 4.83
C TYR A 163 -46.35 31.67 3.58
N GLN A 164 -47.17 32.09 2.60
CA GLN A 164 -47.28 31.38 1.31
C GLN A 164 -45.98 31.48 0.50
N ASN A 165 -45.38 32.67 0.41
CA ASN A 165 -44.09 32.88 -0.26
C ASN A 165 -42.98 32.02 0.34
N TRP A 166 -42.88 31.97 1.68
CA TRP A 166 -41.95 31.08 2.39
C TRP A 166 -42.22 29.60 2.13
N THR A 167 -43.49 29.20 2.01
CA THR A 167 -43.88 27.82 1.70
C THR A 167 -43.50 27.43 0.27
N SER A 168 -43.65 28.32 -0.71
CA SER A 168 -43.16 28.10 -2.10
C SER A 168 -41.63 27.97 -2.12
N LEU A 169 -40.93 28.96 -1.56
CA LEU A 169 -39.46 28.98 -1.51
C LEU A 169 -38.88 27.73 -0.84
N LYS A 170 -39.49 27.26 0.25
CA LYS A 170 -39.11 26.00 0.91
C LYS A 170 -39.27 24.79 -0.02
N GLY A 171 -40.33 24.76 -0.83
CA GLY A 171 -40.56 23.71 -1.84
C GLY A 171 -39.53 23.77 -2.96
N GLU A 172 -39.25 24.96 -3.49
CA GLU A 172 -38.25 25.21 -4.54
C GLU A 172 -36.84 24.81 -4.09
N VAL A 173 -36.43 25.24 -2.89
CA VAL A 173 -35.13 24.87 -2.28
C VAL A 173 -35.04 23.36 -2.06
N PHE A 174 -36.11 22.69 -1.63
CA PHE A 174 -36.13 21.23 -1.49
C PHE A 174 -35.97 20.51 -2.83
N LEU A 175 -36.62 20.99 -3.90
CA LEU A 175 -36.47 20.45 -5.25
C LEU A 175 -35.06 20.67 -5.80
N GLN A 176 -34.44 21.83 -5.56
CA GLN A 176 -33.05 22.12 -5.94
C GLN A 176 -32.08 21.19 -5.18
N ILE A 177 -32.20 21.06 -3.85
CA ILE A 177 -31.37 20.15 -3.05
C ILE A 177 -31.50 18.71 -3.56
N LYS A 178 -32.72 18.26 -3.88
CA LYS A 178 -32.96 16.93 -4.44
C LYS A 178 -32.25 16.76 -5.80
N SER A 179 -32.43 17.69 -6.73
CA SER A 179 -31.81 17.64 -8.07
C SER A 179 -30.28 17.67 -8.00
N ILE A 180 -29.69 18.49 -7.13
CA ILE A 180 -28.24 18.53 -6.87
C ILE A 180 -27.76 17.19 -6.29
N SER A 181 -28.51 16.60 -5.35
CA SER A 181 -28.18 15.30 -4.74
C SER A 181 -28.24 14.15 -5.76
N GLU A 182 -29.27 14.12 -6.61
CA GLU A 182 -29.41 13.15 -7.69
C GLU A 182 -28.27 13.30 -8.71
N THR A 183 -27.93 14.53 -9.10
CA THR A 183 -26.79 14.82 -9.99
C THR A 183 -25.46 14.33 -9.38
N ALA A 184 -25.16 14.69 -8.14
CA ALA A 184 -23.94 14.27 -7.45
C ALA A 184 -23.83 12.75 -7.30
N LEU A 185 -24.95 12.04 -7.06
CA LEU A 185 -24.98 10.57 -7.03
C LEU A 185 -24.65 9.97 -8.41
N THR A 186 -25.14 10.54 -9.51
CA THR A 186 -24.78 10.08 -10.87
C THR A 186 -23.31 10.37 -11.22
N GLU A 187 -22.76 11.50 -10.79
CA GLU A 187 -21.34 11.82 -10.98
C GLU A 187 -20.45 10.85 -10.17
N ILE A 188 -20.80 10.56 -8.92
CA ILE A 188 -20.10 9.57 -8.07
C ILE A 188 -20.13 8.17 -8.72
N ASP A 189 -21.23 7.74 -9.33
CA ASP A 189 -21.32 6.47 -10.07
C ASP A 189 -20.43 6.47 -11.33
N ILE A 190 -20.41 7.56 -12.11
CA ILE A 190 -19.52 7.72 -13.27
C ILE A 190 -18.03 7.69 -12.86
N LEU A 191 -17.67 8.38 -11.78
CA LEU A 191 -16.32 8.39 -11.22
C LEU A 191 -15.91 7.02 -10.69
N ASN A 192 -16.80 6.32 -9.99
CA ASN A 192 -16.56 4.94 -9.53
C ASN A 192 -16.36 3.97 -10.72
N LYS A 193 -17.20 4.04 -11.74
CA LYS A 193 -17.03 3.24 -12.97
C LYS A 193 -15.66 3.50 -13.61
N SER A 194 -15.30 4.76 -13.77
CA SER A 194 -14.00 5.20 -14.31
C SER A 194 -12.81 4.72 -13.45
N LEU A 195 -12.94 4.78 -12.12
CA LEU A 195 -11.96 4.26 -11.17
C LEU A 195 -11.76 2.75 -11.32
N THR A 196 -12.83 1.96 -11.46
CA THR A 196 -12.67 0.50 -11.69
C THR A 196 -12.01 0.19 -13.04
N VAL A 197 -12.20 1.01 -14.08
CA VAL A 197 -11.49 0.86 -15.36
C VAL A 197 -10.01 1.19 -15.18
N SER A 198 -9.68 2.29 -14.52
CA SER A 198 -8.30 2.68 -14.19
C SER A 198 -7.59 1.60 -13.35
N GLN A 199 -8.25 1.02 -12.36
CA GLN A 199 -7.73 -0.08 -11.54
C GLN A 199 -7.45 -1.35 -12.36
N ARG A 200 -8.35 -1.74 -13.29
CA ARG A 200 -8.10 -2.86 -14.22
C ARG A 200 -6.89 -2.57 -15.11
N ASN A 201 -6.82 -1.38 -15.70
CA ASN A 201 -5.71 -0.98 -16.56
C ASN A 201 -4.37 -0.99 -15.80
N LYS A 202 -4.34 -0.51 -14.54
CA LYS A 202 -3.17 -0.61 -13.66
C LYS A 202 -2.73 -2.07 -13.48
N VAL A 203 -3.65 -2.99 -13.18
CA VAL A 203 -3.30 -4.42 -12.98
C VAL A 203 -2.79 -5.06 -14.28
N CYS A 204 -3.32 -4.69 -15.44
CA CYS A 204 -2.78 -5.12 -16.74
C CYS A 204 -1.36 -4.59 -16.97
N LEU A 205 -1.12 -3.29 -16.76
CA LEU A 205 0.20 -2.66 -16.90
C LEU A 205 1.22 -3.22 -15.91
N GLU A 206 0.83 -3.53 -14.67
CA GLU A 206 1.70 -4.22 -13.70
C GLU A 206 2.08 -5.64 -14.15
N LYS A 207 1.18 -6.35 -14.84
CA LYS A 207 1.44 -7.67 -15.42
C LYS A 207 2.37 -7.56 -16.64
N GLU A 208 2.15 -6.58 -17.51
CA GLU A 208 3.01 -6.29 -18.66
C GLU A 208 4.41 -5.87 -18.21
N MET A 209 4.53 -5.00 -17.20
CA MET A 209 5.82 -4.60 -16.61
C MET A 209 6.59 -5.78 -16.01
N LYS A 210 5.89 -6.73 -15.35
CA LYS A 210 6.49 -7.99 -14.87
C LYS A 210 6.98 -8.86 -16.04
N ASN A 211 6.19 -8.99 -17.11
CA ASN A 211 6.60 -9.74 -18.31
C ASN A 211 7.80 -9.08 -19.01
N LEU A 212 7.79 -7.76 -19.19
CA LEU A 212 8.89 -7.00 -19.78
C LEU A 212 10.16 -7.09 -18.93
N LYS A 213 10.04 -7.10 -17.60
CA LYS A 213 11.18 -7.37 -16.72
C LYS A 213 11.74 -8.77 -16.93
N LEU A 214 10.91 -9.82 -16.95
CA LEU A 214 11.38 -11.19 -17.22
C LEU A 214 12.06 -11.32 -18.60
N LEU A 215 11.55 -10.63 -19.63
CA LEU A 215 12.18 -10.58 -20.95
C LEU A 215 13.51 -9.82 -20.94
N SER A 216 13.62 -8.72 -20.17
CA SER A 216 14.86 -7.98 -19.96
C SER A 216 15.90 -8.81 -19.23
N ASP A 217 15.52 -9.47 -18.12
CA ASP A 217 16.40 -10.33 -17.33
C ASP A 217 16.91 -11.51 -18.18
N ALA A 218 16.05 -12.11 -19.02
CA ALA A 218 16.43 -13.14 -19.98
C ALA A 218 17.32 -12.63 -21.12
N ALA A 219 17.15 -11.38 -21.58
CA ALA A 219 18.01 -10.75 -22.58
C ALA A 219 19.40 -10.43 -22.01
N ILE A 220 19.49 -9.99 -20.74
CA ILE A 220 20.74 -9.79 -20.00
C ILE A 220 21.47 -11.13 -19.85
N LEU A 221 20.77 -12.19 -19.44
CA LEU A 221 21.35 -13.54 -19.33
C LEU A 221 21.91 -14.03 -20.67
N ARG A 222 21.18 -13.85 -21.77
CA ARG A 222 21.67 -14.17 -23.13
C ARG A 222 22.87 -13.31 -23.53
N SER A 223 22.90 -12.03 -23.16
CA SER A 223 24.04 -11.14 -23.42
C SER A 223 25.30 -11.61 -22.69
N GLN A 224 25.18 -12.01 -21.42
CA GLN A 224 26.26 -12.61 -20.63
C GLN A 224 26.73 -13.95 -21.22
N GLN A 225 25.81 -14.80 -21.68
CA GLN A 225 26.12 -16.05 -22.35
C GLN A 225 26.89 -15.81 -23.67
N ILE A 226 26.46 -14.84 -24.48
CA ILE A 226 27.14 -14.44 -25.72
C ILE A 226 28.53 -13.86 -25.42
N GLN A 227 28.68 -13.02 -24.39
CA GLN A 227 29.97 -12.49 -23.97
C GLN A 227 30.92 -13.62 -23.52
N THR A 228 30.42 -14.62 -22.79
CA THR A 228 31.18 -15.80 -22.37
C THR A 228 31.60 -16.65 -23.59
N SER A 229 30.67 -16.89 -24.52
CA SER A 229 30.95 -17.61 -25.77
C SER A 229 31.96 -16.86 -26.64
N ARG A 230 31.92 -15.53 -26.67
CA ARG A 230 32.88 -14.69 -27.40
C ARG A 230 34.27 -14.70 -26.74
N GLN A 231 34.35 -14.81 -25.42
CA GLN A 231 35.64 -15.03 -24.76
C GLN A 231 36.21 -16.43 -25.07
N GLN A 232 35.36 -17.45 -25.17
CA GLN A 232 35.77 -18.79 -25.64
C GLN A 232 36.23 -18.76 -27.10
N GLU A 233 35.53 -18.05 -27.98
CA GLU A 233 35.91 -17.82 -29.38
C GLU A 233 37.28 -17.13 -29.49
N VAL A 234 37.52 -16.05 -28.73
CA VAL A 234 38.84 -15.38 -28.66
C VAL A 234 39.93 -16.33 -28.16
N ASN A 235 39.67 -17.09 -27.09
CA ASN A 235 40.65 -18.06 -26.56
C ASN A 235 40.97 -19.17 -27.59
N LEU A 236 39.98 -19.64 -28.35
CA LEU A 236 40.17 -20.59 -29.43
C LEU A 236 40.93 -19.96 -30.61
N GLN A 237 40.65 -18.71 -30.94
CA GLN A 237 41.35 -17.97 -32.00
C GLN A 237 42.84 -17.76 -31.66
N THR A 238 43.16 -17.41 -30.41
CA THR A 238 44.55 -17.38 -29.92
C THR A 238 45.20 -18.76 -30.05
N ARG A 239 44.54 -19.83 -29.58
CA ARG A 239 45.08 -21.19 -29.69
C ARG A 239 45.28 -21.64 -31.14
N CYS A 240 44.40 -21.24 -32.07
CA CYS A 240 44.57 -21.50 -33.50
C CYS A 240 45.76 -20.73 -34.08
N TYR A 241 46.01 -19.50 -33.65
CA TYR A 241 47.19 -18.72 -34.02
C TYR A 241 48.49 -19.36 -33.48
N ASP A 242 48.49 -19.81 -32.22
CA ASP A 242 49.63 -20.50 -31.61
C ASP A 242 49.95 -21.81 -32.35
N LEU A 243 48.92 -22.64 -32.63
CA LEU A 243 49.06 -23.86 -33.44
C LEU A 243 49.50 -23.57 -34.87
N GLN A 244 49.02 -22.49 -35.50
CA GLN A 244 49.46 -22.09 -36.84
C GLN A 244 50.95 -21.67 -36.83
N LYS A 245 51.42 -21.05 -35.75
CA LYS A 245 52.84 -20.75 -35.55
C LYS A 245 53.66 -22.03 -35.34
N GLU A 246 53.20 -22.96 -34.49
CA GLU A 246 53.86 -24.27 -34.33
C GLU A 246 53.97 -25.03 -35.65
N VAL A 247 52.93 -24.99 -36.50
CA VAL A 247 52.96 -25.58 -37.84
C VAL A 247 53.99 -24.91 -38.75
N LEU A 248 54.14 -23.58 -38.71
CA LEU A 248 55.18 -22.86 -39.47
C LEU A 248 56.60 -23.20 -38.97
N ASP A 249 56.81 -23.19 -37.65
CA ASP A 249 58.09 -23.54 -37.03
C ASP A 249 58.49 -25.00 -37.36
N LEU A 250 57.52 -25.94 -37.30
CA LEU A 250 57.70 -27.33 -37.74
C LEU A 250 57.93 -27.46 -39.25
N GLN A 251 57.26 -26.66 -40.08
CA GLN A 251 57.45 -26.71 -41.54
C GLN A 251 58.86 -26.26 -41.92
N CYS A 252 59.38 -25.18 -41.33
CA CYS A 252 60.79 -24.79 -41.53
C CYS A 252 61.77 -25.87 -41.04
N LEU A 253 61.41 -26.62 -40.00
CA LEU A 253 62.21 -27.76 -39.50
C LEU A 253 62.18 -28.94 -40.49
N VAL A 254 61.02 -29.24 -41.09
CA VAL A 254 60.86 -30.24 -42.17
C VAL A 254 61.62 -29.83 -43.42
N GLU A 255 61.57 -28.56 -43.84
CA GLU A 255 62.33 -28.03 -44.97
C GLU A 255 63.85 -28.13 -44.72
N ALA A 256 64.32 -27.78 -43.52
CA ALA A 256 65.72 -27.94 -43.12
C ALA A 256 66.18 -29.41 -43.04
N LEU A 257 65.29 -30.34 -42.69
CA LEU A 257 65.54 -31.78 -42.76
C LEU A 257 65.51 -32.30 -44.20
N GLY A 258 64.63 -31.76 -45.05
CA GLY A 258 64.56 -32.06 -46.48
C GLY A 258 65.85 -31.68 -47.22
N LEU A 259 66.39 -30.50 -46.94
CA LEU A 259 67.69 -30.05 -47.47
C LEU A 259 68.85 -30.95 -47.01
N LYS A 260 68.83 -31.42 -45.75
CA LYS A 260 69.82 -32.40 -45.25
C LYS A 260 69.67 -33.76 -45.93
N LEU A 261 68.45 -34.24 -46.14
CA LEU A 261 68.17 -35.49 -46.83
C LEU A 261 68.60 -35.42 -48.30
N GLN A 262 68.30 -34.32 -49.00
CA GLN A 262 68.71 -34.11 -50.39
C GLN A 262 70.25 -34.13 -50.53
N LYS A 263 70.97 -33.51 -49.59
CA LYS A 263 72.43 -33.57 -49.53
C LYS A 263 72.94 -35.01 -49.30
N ALA A 264 72.35 -35.74 -48.36
CA ALA A 264 72.68 -37.16 -48.12
C ALA A 264 72.35 -38.07 -49.32
N VAL A 265 71.30 -37.76 -50.11
CA VAL A 265 70.99 -38.46 -51.36
C VAL A 265 72.07 -38.20 -52.41
N THR A 266 72.50 -36.95 -52.60
CA THR A 266 73.62 -36.65 -53.54
C THR A 266 74.94 -37.30 -53.11
N GLU A 267 75.18 -37.43 -51.80
CA GLU A 267 76.34 -38.16 -51.27
C GLU A 267 76.19 -39.68 -51.53
N MET A 268 75.01 -40.25 -51.32
CA MET A 268 74.71 -41.67 -51.62
C MET A 268 74.85 -42.02 -53.10
N ASP A 269 74.40 -41.16 -54.01
CA ASP A 269 74.49 -41.45 -55.45
C ASP A 269 75.94 -41.38 -55.97
N ASN A 270 76.79 -40.50 -55.43
CA ASN A 270 78.24 -40.54 -55.66
C ASN A 270 78.85 -41.89 -55.20
N TYR A 271 78.40 -42.45 -54.07
CA TYR A 271 78.83 -43.79 -53.63
C TYR A 271 78.35 -44.91 -54.55
N LYS A 272 77.18 -44.79 -55.19
CA LYS A 272 76.70 -45.77 -56.21
C LYS A 272 77.53 -45.74 -57.48
N GLU A 273 77.91 -44.55 -57.98
CA GLU A 273 78.74 -44.42 -59.17
C GLU A 273 80.12 -45.06 -58.97
N MET A 274 80.74 -44.81 -57.80
CA MET A 274 81.99 -45.45 -57.40
C MET A 274 81.86 -46.98 -57.29
N LEU A 275 80.71 -47.51 -56.86
CA LEU A 275 80.42 -48.95 -56.83
C LEU A 275 80.28 -49.55 -58.24
N MET A 276 79.61 -48.89 -59.19
CA MET A 276 79.51 -49.39 -60.57
C MET A 276 80.88 -49.49 -61.23
N ASN A 277 81.74 -48.48 -61.05
CA ASN A 277 83.10 -48.50 -61.61
C ASN A 277 83.93 -49.67 -61.06
N LYS A 278 83.79 -50.00 -59.76
CA LYS A 278 84.44 -51.19 -59.16
C LYS A 278 83.82 -52.53 -59.55
N SER A 279 82.55 -52.56 -59.98
CA SER A 279 81.95 -53.77 -60.56
C SER A 279 82.56 -54.09 -61.93
N ASN A 280 82.75 -53.08 -62.78
CA ASN A 280 83.29 -53.27 -64.13
C ASN A 280 84.74 -53.80 -64.11
N GLU A 281 85.58 -53.31 -63.18
CA GLU A 281 86.95 -53.82 -62.98
C GLU A 281 86.97 -55.32 -62.62
N ALA A 282 85.98 -55.80 -61.83
CA ALA A 282 85.92 -57.19 -61.39
C ALA A 282 85.59 -58.17 -62.54
N ASP A 283 84.70 -57.77 -63.47
CA ASP A 283 84.33 -58.59 -64.62
C ASP A 283 85.47 -58.77 -65.64
N ASP A 284 86.40 -57.81 -65.74
CA ASP A 284 87.60 -57.95 -66.57
C ASP A 284 88.59 -58.95 -65.98
N TYR A 285 88.90 -58.86 -64.68
CA TYR A 285 89.72 -59.88 -64.01
C TYR A 285 89.09 -61.28 -64.10
N GLN A 286 87.75 -61.38 -64.05
CA GLN A 286 87.06 -62.66 -64.20
C GLN A 286 87.11 -63.24 -65.63
N ARG A 287 87.28 -62.39 -66.66
CA ARG A 287 87.53 -62.83 -68.04
C ARG A 287 88.95 -63.35 -68.22
N GLU A 288 89.95 -62.64 -67.68
CA GLU A 288 91.36 -63.00 -67.83
C GLU A 288 91.71 -64.32 -67.09
N LEU A 289 91.15 -64.53 -65.90
CA LEU A 289 91.32 -65.75 -65.10
C LEU A 289 90.75 -67.01 -65.80
N LYS A 290 89.73 -66.87 -66.67
CA LYS A 290 89.21 -67.98 -67.47
C LYS A 290 90.17 -68.44 -68.57
N LYS A 291 90.98 -67.52 -69.12
CA LYS A 291 91.97 -67.84 -70.17
C LYS A 291 93.13 -68.66 -69.61
N LEU A 292 93.75 -68.18 -68.52
CA LEU A 292 94.87 -68.85 -67.85
C LEU A 292 94.51 -70.27 -67.36
N LYS A 293 93.26 -70.50 -66.94
CA LYS A 293 92.78 -71.85 -66.54
C LYS A 293 92.75 -72.85 -67.71
N PHE A 294 92.50 -72.41 -68.94
CA PHE A 294 92.51 -73.28 -70.11
C PHE A 294 93.95 -73.69 -70.48
N GLU A 295 94.88 -72.74 -70.42
CA GLU A 295 96.31 -72.96 -70.66
C GLU A 295 96.93 -73.89 -69.59
N SER A 296 96.57 -73.71 -68.32
CA SER A 296 96.95 -74.61 -67.20
C SER A 296 96.51 -76.05 -67.42
N SER A 297 95.23 -76.26 -67.78
CA SER A 297 94.66 -77.60 -67.94
C SER A 297 95.31 -78.41 -69.07
N ILE A 298 95.89 -77.76 -70.08
CA ILE A 298 96.64 -78.42 -71.15
C ILE A 298 98.00 -78.90 -70.62
N SER A 299 98.72 -78.06 -69.86
CA SER A 299 100.02 -78.41 -69.26
C SER A 299 99.90 -79.58 -68.28
N GLU A 300 98.90 -79.59 -67.40
CA GLU A 300 98.66 -80.69 -66.45
C GLU A 300 98.45 -82.03 -67.15
N SER A 301 97.73 -82.05 -68.28
CA SER A 301 97.51 -83.29 -69.05
C SER A 301 98.81 -83.89 -69.60
N GLN A 302 99.74 -83.06 -70.06
CA GLN A 302 101.03 -83.49 -70.62
C GLN A 302 101.97 -84.02 -69.53
N HIS A 303 102.04 -83.35 -68.37
CA HIS A 303 102.82 -83.83 -67.24
C HIS A 303 102.27 -85.12 -66.63
N THR A 304 100.95 -85.30 -66.63
CA THR A 304 100.30 -86.53 -66.11
C THR A 304 100.69 -87.78 -66.91
N MET A 305 100.78 -87.69 -68.25
CA MET A 305 101.24 -88.81 -69.07
C MET A 305 102.72 -89.13 -68.86
N LEU A 306 103.57 -88.11 -68.71
CA LEU A 306 105.01 -88.28 -68.52
C LEU A 306 105.36 -88.91 -67.16
N LEU A 307 104.59 -88.59 -66.11
CA LEU A 307 104.74 -89.19 -64.77
C LEU A 307 104.49 -90.70 -64.80
N LYS A 308 103.38 -91.12 -65.44
CA LYS A 308 102.95 -92.52 -65.47
C LYS A 308 103.96 -93.44 -66.15
N GLU A 309 104.57 -92.98 -67.25
CA GLU A 309 105.65 -93.71 -67.94
C GLU A 309 106.87 -93.95 -67.03
N LYS A 310 107.14 -93.05 -66.07
CA LYS A 310 108.24 -93.21 -65.10
C LYS A 310 107.85 -94.06 -63.89
N GLU A 311 106.58 -94.10 -63.49
CA GLU A 311 106.09 -95.03 -62.46
C GLU A 311 106.14 -96.49 -62.94
N ASP A 312 105.68 -96.78 -64.16
CA ASP A 312 105.74 -98.14 -64.75
C ASP A 312 107.20 -98.63 -64.92
N SER A 313 108.12 -97.70 -65.23
CA SER A 313 109.57 -97.95 -65.28
C SER A 313 110.20 -98.21 -63.90
N LEU A 314 109.63 -97.67 -62.83
CA LEU A 314 110.10 -97.87 -61.45
C LEU A 314 109.58 -99.18 -60.85
N MET A 315 108.31 -99.52 -61.11
CA MET A 315 107.68 -100.75 -60.66
C MET A 315 108.40 -102.01 -61.17
N THR A 316 108.84 -102.00 -62.43
CA THR A 316 109.62 -103.09 -63.02
C THR A 316 110.97 -103.28 -62.33
N CYS A 317 111.66 -102.19 -61.94
CA CYS A 317 112.90 -102.28 -61.16
C CYS A 317 112.68 -102.82 -59.74
N GLN A 318 111.60 -102.40 -59.07
CA GLN A 318 111.29 -102.83 -57.69
C GLN A 318 110.93 -104.32 -57.60
N GLN A 319 110.25 -104.88 -58.60
CA GLN A 319 109.93 -106.32 -58.64
C GLN A 319 111.19 -107.20 -58.76
N ILE A 320 112.17 -106.79 -59.59
CA ILE A 320 113.43 -107.52 -59.77
C ILE A 320 114.27 -107.52 -58.49
N TYR A 321 114.38 -106.36 -57.81
CA TYR A 321 115.10 -106.24 -56.55
C TYR A 321 114.53 -107.17 -55.46
N LYS A 322 113.20 -107.26 -55.36
CA LYS A 322 112.53 -108.07 -54.34
C LYS A 322 112.76 -109.57 -54.53
N ALA A 323 112.69 -110.08 -55.76
CA ALA A 323 112.94 -111.48 -56.06
C ALA A 323 114.37 -111.93 -55.69
N LEU A 324 115.37 -111.08 -55.97
CA LEU A 324 116.77 -111.35 -55.62
C LEU A 324 117.01 -111.32 -54.11
N GLN A 325 116.29 -110.47 -53.37
CA GLN A 325 116.41 -110.40 -51.91
C GLN A 325 115.78 -111.62 -51.21
N GLU A 326 114.70 -112.17 -51.75
CA GLU A 326 114.07 -113.39 -51.20
C GLU A 326 114.99 -114.63 -51.38
N ASP A 327 115.59 -114.81 -52.57
CA ASP A 327 116.47 -115.96 -52.87
C ASP A 327 117.79 -115.95 -52.05
N LEU A 328 118.32 -114.76 -51.72
CA LEU A 328 119.48 -114.62 -50.82
C LEU A 328 119.19 -115.21 -49.42
N THR A 329 118.04 -114.85 -48.83
CA THR A 329 117.65 -115.33 -47.48
C THR A 329 117.32 -116.83 -47.44
N ALA A 330 116.99 -117.44 -48.59
CA ALA A 330 116.85 -118.89 -48.72
C ALA A 330 118.23 -119.59 -48.68
N LYS A 331 119.27 -118.97 -49.26
CA LYS A 331 120.64 -119.50 -49.25
C LYS A 331 121.32 -119.41 -47.89
N GLU A 332 121.18 -118.30 -47.18
CA GLU A 332 121.76 -118.11 -45.84
C GLU A 332 121.25 -119.18 -44.85
N LYS A 333 119.94 -119.46 -44.85
CA LYS A 333 119.34 -120.53 -44.04
C LYS A 333 119.86 -121.94 -44.41
N GLN A 334 120.17 -122.17 -45.69
CA GLN A 334 120.72 -123.43 -46.16
C GLN A 334 122.18 -123.62 -45.70
N GLU A 335 122.94 -122.54 -45.54
CA GLU A 335 124.32 -122.56 -45.05
C GLU A 335 124.40 -122.80 -43.53
N GLU A 336 123.52 -122.18 -42.73
CA GLU A 336 123.50 -122.40 -41.28
C GLU A 336 123.23 -123.87 -40.90
N ASP A 337 122.33 -124.55 -41.60
CA ASP A 337 121.97 -125.92 -41.28
C ASP A 337 123.10 -126.92 -41.65
N ILE A 338 123.87 -126.59 -42.68
CA ILE A 338 125.12 -127.29 -43.03
C ILE A 338 126.18 -127.07 -41.93
N LYS A 339 126.35 -125.83 -41.44
CA LYS A 339 127.27 -125.52 -40.32
C LYS A 339 126.92 -126.28 -39.03
N ARG A 340 125.64 -126.49 -38.74
CA ARG A 340 125.20 -127.32 -37.59
C ARG A 340 125.56 -128.81 -37.77
N ARG A 341 125.43 -129.35 -38.98
CA ARG A 341 125.80 -130.74 -39.30
C ARG A 341 127.30 -131.00 -39.21
N ILE A 342 128.14 -130.06 -39.63
CA ILE A 342 129.60 -130.18 -39.56
C ILE A 342 130.07 -130.29 -38.10
N ASN A 343 129.61 -129.39 -37.23
CA ASN A 343 129.97 -129.39 -35.80
C ASN A 343 129.60 -130.70 -35.08
N LEU A 344 128.54 -131.41 -35.50
CA LEU A 344 128.18 -132.71 -34.92
C LEU A 344 129.19 -133.80 -35.33
N ALA A 345 129.50 -133.91 -36.62
CA ALA A 345 130.43 -134.92 -37.13
C ALA A 345 131.88 -134.71 -36.67
N GLU A 346 132.31 -133.45 -36.45
CA GLU A 346 133.64 -133.16 -35.90
C GLU A 346 133.79 -133.65 -34.46
N ASN A 347 132.72 -133.66 -33.66
CA ASN A 347 132.72 -134.27 -32.32
C ASN A 347 132.78 -135.80 -32.38
N GLU A 348 132.08 -136.44 -33.32
CA GLU A 348 132.17 -137.90 -33.55
C GLU A 348 133.59 -138.33 -34.00
N LEU A 349 134.26 -137.47 -34.76
CA LEU A 349 135.65 -137.66 -35.18
C LEU A 349 136.64 -137.59 -34.00
N GLU A 350 136.40 -136.71 -33.02
CA GLU A 350 137.28 -136.57 -31.85
C GLU A 350 137.13 -137.74 -30.86
N ILE A 351 135.91 -138.26 -30.72
CA ILE A 351 135.62 -139.48 -29.93
C ILE A 351 136.26 -140.72 -30.57
N THR A 352 136.28 -140.81 -31.91
CA THR A 352 136.91 -141.95 -32.60
C THR A 352 138.44 -141.87 -32.62
N LYS A 353 139.05 -140.68 -32.68
CA LYS A 353 140.50 -140.49 -32.47
C LYS A 353 140.97 -140.95 -31.09
N THR A 354 140.21 -140.65 -30.03
CA THR A 354 140.59 -141.00 -28.66
C THR A 354 140.54 -142.51 -28.42
N LEU A 355 139.50 -143.20 -28.90
CA LEU A 355 139.44 -144.67 -28.95
C LEU A 355 140.63 -145.27 -29.73
N LEU A 356 140.95 -144.73 -30.91
CA LEU A 356 142.04 -145.22 -31.76
C LEU A 356 143.42 -145.15 -31.09
N ASN A 357 143.64 -144.19 -30.18
CA ASN A 357 144.88 -144.10 -29.42
C ASN A 357 144.96 -145.16 -28.31
N GLN A 358 143.85 -145.44 -27.60
CA GLN A 358 143.84 -146.47 -26.55
C GLN A 358 144.17 -147.87 -27.11
N THR A 359 143.54 -148.27 -28.22
CA THR A 359 143.87 -149.56 -28.88
C THR A 359 145.31 -149.60 -29.41
N ARG A 360 145.91 -148.44 -29.70
CA ARG A 360 147.32 -148.34 -30.10
C ARG A 360 148.29 -148.64 -28.96
N GLU A 361 147.94 -148.29 -27.73
CA GLU A 361 148.73 -148.60 -26.53
C GLU A 361 148.61 -150.09 -26.15
N GLU A 362 147.44 -150.71 -26.32
CA GLU A 362 147.25 -152.17 -26.19
C GLU A 362 148.08 -152.96 -27.21
N VAL A 363 148.14 -152.49 -28.46
CA VAL A 363 149.03 -153.05 -29.51
C VAL A 363 150.52 -152.88 -29.17
N LEU A 364 150.88 -151.94 -28.29
CA LEU A 364 152.24 -151.66 -27.86
C LEU A 364 152.65 -152.53 -26.66
N THR A 365 151.76 -152.73 -25.68
CA THR A 365 152.01 -153.60 -24.51
C THR A 365 152.13 -155.08 -24.91
N LEU A 366 151.18 -155.61 -25.69
CA LEU A 366 151.22 -156.99 -26.18
C LEU A 366 152.44 -157.28 -27.07
N LYS A 367 153.01 -156.25 -27.73
CA LYS A 367 154.27 -156.36 -28.47
C LYS A 367 155.49 -156.56 -27.58
N ASN A 368 155.53 -155.93 -26.41
CA ASN A 368 156.65 -156.09 -25.47
C ASN A 368 156.66 -157.51 -24.86
N GLU A 369 155.48 -158.10 -24.62
CA GLU A 369 155.35 -159.49 -24.14
C GLU A 369 155.86 -160.52 -25.18
N ARG A 370 155.51 -160.30 -26.46
CA ARG A 370 156.07 -161.06 -27.61
C ARG A 370 157.59 -161.04 -27.62
N GLU A 371 158.22 -159.91 -27.30
CA GLU A 371 159.68 -159.74 -27.34
C GLU A 371 160.38 -160.40 -26.14
N LEU A 372 159.84 -160.24 -24.93
CA LEU A 372 160.40 -160.82 -23.70
C LEU A 372 160.39 -162.36 -23.71
N MET A 373 159.33 -162.99 -24.21
CA MET A 373 159.23 -164.46 -24.28
C MET A 373 160.27 -165.05 -25.24
N LEU A 374 160.51 -164.42 -26.39
CA LEU A 374 161.53 -164.84 -27.36
C LEU A 374 162.95 -164.71 -26.77
N ILE A 375 163.25 -163.60 -26.07
CA ILE A 375 164.56 -163.38 -25.42
C ILE A 375 164.84 -164.44 -24.35
N SER A 376 163.81 -164.87 -23.60
CA SER A 376 163.93 -165.94 -22.61
C SER A 376 164.42 -167.26 -23.24
N HIS A 377 163.77 -167.69 -24.32
CA HIS A 377 164.11 -168.95 -25.00
C HIS A 377 165.46 -168.85 -25.73
N GLN A 378 165.81 -167.70 -26.30
CA GLN A 378 167.11 -167.43 -26.91
C GLN A 378 168.27 -167.52 -25.90
N LYS A 379 168.10 -166.97 -24.68
CA LYS A 379 169.13 -167.08 -23.63
C LYS A 379 169.42 -168.51 -23.19
N SER A 380 168.43 -169.42 -23.30
CA SER A 380 168.64 -170.85 -23.04
C SER A 380 169.52 -171.54 -24.10
N ILE A 381 169.80 -170.89 -25.24
CA ILE A 381 170.77 -171.33 -26.24
C ILE A 381 172.16 -170.79 -25.88
N GLU A 382 172.25 -169.50 -25.53
CA GLU A 382 173.52 -168.78 -25.35
C GLU A 382 174.24 -169.04 -24.02
N GLN A 383 173.55 -169.34 -22.91
CA GLN A 383 174.25 -169.58 -21.63
C GLN A 383 174.92 -170.95 -21.50
N LEU A 384 174.72 -171.83 -22.49
CA LEU A 384 175.57 -172.99 -22.71
C LEU A 384 176.74 -172.63 -23.67
N GLN A 385 177.00 -171.31 -23.87
CA GLN A 385 178.07 -170.63 -24.65
C GLN A 385 178.81 -169.34 -24.03
N GLU A 386 178.23 -168.14 -23.54
CA GLU A 386 178.86 -166.66 -23.45
C GLU A 386 178.53 -165.27 -22.45
N THR A 387 178.26 -163.77 -22.75
CA THR A 387 177.89 -162.21 -22.02
C THR A 387 177.75 -160.44 -22.56
N LEU A 388 177.29 -159.12 -21.92
CA LEU A 388 177.49 -157.36 -21.98
C LEU A 388 176.50 -155.80 -22.11
N ARG A 389 176.75 -154.29 -21.86
CA ARG A 389 176.15 -152.68 -22.31
C ARG A 389 176.06 -150.96 -21.63
N GLN A 390 175.46 -149.59 -22.04
CA GLN A 390 175.67 -147.86 -21.73
C GLN A 390 174.65 -146.29 -21.62
N LYS A 391 174.90 -144.76 -21.68
CA LYS A 391 174.12 -143.20 -21.29
C LYS A 391 174.24 -141.42 -21.78
N LEU A 392 173.59 -140.08 -21.35
CA LEU A 392 173.46 -138.37 -21.81
C LEU A 392 173.16 -136.72 -21.01
N LEU A 393 172.78 -135.30 -21.49
CA LEU A 393 172.78 -133.60 -20.97
C LEU A 393 171.81 -132.03 -21.24
N SER A 394 172.02 -130.53 -21.02
CA SER A 394 171.15 -128.99 -20.83
C SER A 394 171.35 -127.19 -21.22
N ASP A 395 170.61 -125.89 -20.85
CA ASP A 395 170.84 -124.14 -20.82
C ASP A 395 169.80 -122.59 -20.76
N ASP A 396 170.03 -121.07 -20.80
CA ASP A 396 169.21 -119.52 -20.45
C ASP A 396 169.31 -117.73 -20.94
N ASN A 397 168.56 -116.42 -20.60
CA ASN A 397 168.59 -114.68 -20.93
C ASN A 397 167.71 -113.12 -20.46
N TRP A 398 167.82 -111.62 -20.82
CA TRP A 398 167.20 -110.04 -20.31
C TRP A 398 167.07 -108.37 -21.07
N LYS A 399 166.69 -106.86 -20.94
CA LYS A 399 166.07 -105.38 -20.23
C LYS A 399 165.97 -103.59 -20.76
N GLU A 400 165.23 -102.31 -20.36
CA GLU A 400 165.35 -100.53 -20.43
C GLU A 400 164.19 -99.09 -20.58
N LYS A 401 163.95 -97.55 -20.63
CA LYS A 401 164.29 -95.81 -20.60
C LYS A 401 163.24 -94.27 -20.49
N LYS A 402 163.43 -92.74 -20.62
CA LYS A 402 162.54 -91.20 -20.35
C LYS A 402 162.71 -89.37 -20.66
N TRP A 403 161.82 -88.10 -20.60
CA TRP A 403 161.91 -86.34 -20.84
C TRP A 403 160.96 -84.79 -20.42
N SER A 404 160.98 -83.29 -20.84
CA SER A 404 160.37 -81.68 -20.38
C SER A 404 159.93 -80.11 -21.26
N TRP A 405 159.56 -78.58 -21.20
CA TRP A 405 159.29 -76.95 -20.56
C TRP A 405 158.36 -75.47 -21.20
N SER A 406 158.05 -73.93 -21.18
CA SER A 406 158.22 -72.20 -20.81
C SER A 406 157.19 -70.65 -21.06
N PRO A 407 157.30 -69.11 -20.82
CA PRO A 407 156.36 -67.61 -20.78
C PRO A 407 156.50 -65.79 -21.18
N LYS A 408 155.66 -64.49 -20.98
CA LYS A 408 155.66 -62.75 -21.37
C LYS A 408 154.63 -61.20 -21.12
N PHE A 409 154.79 -59.65 -21.18
CA PHE A 409 153.83 -58.14 -21.08
C PHE A 409 154.07 -56.28 -21.16
N ARG A 410 153.20 -54.99 -21.32
CA ARG A 410 153.23 -53.20 -21.12
C ARG A 410 152.19 -51.74 -21.58
N LEU A 411 151.99 -50.31 -21.06
CA LEU A 411 151.56 -48.71 -21.54
C LEU A 411 151.87 -47.28 -20.69
N PHE A 412 152.71 -46.26 -21.10
CA PHE A 412 152.76 -44.72 -20.85
C PHE A 412 153.72 -44.08 -21.91
N ASP A 413 154.20 -42.82 -21.80
CA ASP A 413 155.27 -42.18 -22.65
C ASP A 413 156.38 -43.16 -23.10
#